data_AF-A0AB73TC01-F1
#
_entry.id   AF-A0AB73TC01-F1
#
_cell.length_a   1.000
_cell.length_b   1.000
_cell.length_c   1.000
_cell.angle_alpha   90.00
_cell.angle_beta   90.00
_cell.angle_gamma   90.00
#
_symmetry.space_group_name_H-M   'P 1'
#
loop_
_entity.id
_entity.type
_entity.pdbx_description
1 polymer ?
#
loop_
_entity_poly.entity_id
_entity_poly.type
_entity_poly.pdbx_seq_one_letter_code
_entity_poly.pdbx_strand_id
1 'polypeptide(L)'
;MHDPDHPEIVRLRAELDSAREGVVGLGPLDGPHRDRVVADLLAAVLDGAGRAARAAGQEAVVAEIRRFADVEVVTSDPSWPAAGVWADLLEAAHQAACGTDEPVR
;
A
#
# COMPACT_ATOMS: atom_id res chain seq x y z
N MET A 1 -19.11 -13.93 -3.41
CA MET A 1 -18.57 -14.62 -2.23
C MET A 1 -17.08 -14.31 -2.21
N HIS A 2 -16.65 -13.43 -1.32
CA HIS A 2 -15.24 -13.07 -1.17
C HIS A 2 -14.53 -14.21 -0.43
N ASP A 3 -13.51 -14.79 -1.05
CA ASP A 3 -12.62 -15.76 -0.42
C ASP A 3 -11.40 -15.01 0.15
N PRO A 4 -11.32 -14.78 1.47
CA PRO A 4 -10.20 -14.08 2.09
C PRO A 4 -8.88 -14.86 2.01
N ASP A 5 -8.94 -16.17 1.71
CA ASP A 5 -7.78 -17.05 1.56
C ASP A 5 -7.36 -17.19 0.09
N HIS A 6 -7.96 -16.41 -0.82
CA HIS A 6 -7.53 -16.35 -2.21
C HIS A 6 -6.04 -15.97 -2.28
N PRO A 7 -5.19 -16.71 -3.02
CA PRO A 7 -3.73 -16.52 -3.00
C PRO A 7 -3.27 -15.09 -3.28
N GLU A 8 -3.93 -14.39 -4.21
CA GLU A 8 -3.60 -12.99 -4.54
C GLU A 8 -4.02 -12.00 -3.43
N ILE A 9 -5.03 -12.31 -2.61
CA ILE A 9 -5.38 -11.51 -1.43
C ILE A 9 -4.34 -11.71 -0.33
N VAL A 10 -3.93 -12.96 -0.10
CA VAL A 10 -2.85 -13.27 0.84
C VAL A 10 -1.54 -12.60 0.42
N ARG A 11 -1.23 -12.61 -0.88
CA ARG A 11 -0.07 -11.92 -1.43
C ARG A 11 -0.16 -10.41 -1.20
N LEU A 12 -1.29 -9.78 -1.55
CA LEU A 12 -1.50 -8.35 -1.33
C LEU A 12 -1.31 -7.97 0.15
N ARG A 13 -1.85 -8.78 1.07
CA ARG A 13 -1.68 -8.56 2.52
C ARG A 13 -0.20 -8.53 2.91
N ALA A 14 0.59 -9.48 2.42
CA ALA A 14 2.03 -9.53 2.69
C ALA A 14 2.79 -8.33 2.11
N GLU A 15 2.42 -7.86 0.92
CA GLU A 15 3.00 -6.66 0.30
C GLU A 15 2.65 -5.40 1.13
N LEU A 16 1.40 -5.28 1.59
CA LEU A 16 0.96 -4.17 2.46
C LEU A 16 1.66 -4.20 3.83
N ASP A 17 1.81 -5.36 4.44
CA ASP A 17 2.57 -5.52 5.70
C ASP A 17 4.03 -5.10 5.51
N SER A 18 4.67 -5.55 4.43
CA SER A 18 6.05 -5.20 4.10
C SER A 18 6.20 -3.70 3.82
N ALA A 19 5.25 -3.10 3.10
CA ALA A 19 5.24 -1.67 2.83
C ALA A 19 5.07 -0.84 4.10
N ARG A 20 4.20 -1.29 5.03
CA ARG A 20 4.04 -0.65 6.34
C ARG A 20 5.35 -0.65 7.13
N GLU A 21 6.01 -1.80 7.23
CA GLU A 21 7.31 -1.92 7.90
C GLU A 21 8.38 -1.05 7.24
N GLY A 22 8.38 -1.02 5.89
CA GLY A 22 9.20 -0.12 5.10
C GLY A 22 9.00 1.33 5.51
N VAL A 23 7.76 1.84 5.43
CA VAL A 23 7.39 3.22 5.80
C VAL A 23 7.81 3.55 7.23
N VAL A 24 7.61 2.66 8.21
CA VAL A 24 8.04 2.87 9.60
C VAL A 24 9.57 3.08 9.69
N GLY A 25 10.33 2.31 8.91
CA GLY A 25 11.80 2.30 8.90
C GLY A 25 12.46 3.43 8.11
N LEU A 26 11.71 4.29 7.41
CA LEU A 26 12.28 5.32 6.54
C LEU A 26 12.80 6.58 7.25
N GLY A 27 12.40 6.83 8.49
CA GLY A 27 12.76 8.05 9.23
C GLY A 27 14.27 8.38 9.24
N PRO A 28 15.17 7.39 9.46
CA PRO A 28 16.61 7.65 9.48
C PRO A 28 17.25 7.93 8.11
N LEU A 29 16.56 7.71 6.98
CA LEU A 29 17.13 7.91 5.64
C LEU A 29 17.13 9.39 5.25
N ASP A 30 18.09 9.81 4.43
CA ASP A 30 18.03 11.13 3.82
C ASP A 30 16.84 11.26 2.84
N GLY A 31 16.45 12.50 2.50
CA GLY A 31 15.30 12.77 1.63
C GLY A 31 15.35 12.03 0.29
N PRO A 32 16.42 12.14 -0.52
CA PRO A 32 16.49 11.48 -1.81
C PRO A 32 16.43 9.94 -1.77
N HIS A 33 17.08 9.30 -0.79
CA HIS A 33 16.97 7.85 -0.61
C HIS A 33 15.58 7.46 -0.14
N ARG A 34 15.00 8.23 0.77
CA ARG A 34 13.65 8.05 1.27
C ARG A 34 12.62 8.10 0.15
N ASP A 35 12.65 9.14 -0.69
CA ASP A 35 11.72 9.33 -1.80
C ASP A 35 11.79 8.17 -2.80
N ARG A 36 13.00 7.66 -3.06
CA ARG A 36 13.18 6.47 -3.91
C ARG A 36 12.52 5.24 -3.30
N VAL A 37 12.74 4.97 -2.01
CA VAL A 37 12.13 3.79 -1.36
C VAL A 37 10.61 3.94 -1.31
N VAL A 38 10.07 5.14 -1.04
CA VAL A 38 8.62 5.39 -1.11
C VAL A 38 8.08 5.07 -2.50
N ALA A 39 8.76 5.50 -3.57
CA ALA A 39 8.35 5.21 -4.94
C ALA A 39 8.36 3.70 -5.24
N ASP A 40 9.38 2.97 -4.76
CA ASP A 40 9.48 1.51 -4.93
C ASP A 40 8.36 0.78 -4.18
N LEU A 41 8.06 1.19 -2.93
CA LEU A 41 6.96 0.64 -2.14
C LEU A 41 5.61 0.90 -2.81
N LEU A 42 5.40 2.12 -3.31
CA LEU A 42 4.20 2.50 -4.03
C LEU A 42 4.00 1.61 -5.26
N ALA A 43 5.01 1.50 -6.13
CA ALA A 43 4.92 0.69 -7.33
C ALA A 43 4.55 -0.79 -7.03
N ALA A 44 5.21 -1.39 -6.04
CA ALA A 44 4.94 -2.78 -5.65
C ALA A 44 3.49 -2.98 -5.16
N VAL A 45 2.98 -2.05 -4.34
CA VAL A 45 1.62 -2.13 -3.80
C VAL A 45 0.57 -1.88 -4.90
N LEU A 46 0.78 -0.91 -5.79
CA LEU A 46 -0.14 -0.65 -6.91
C LEU A 46 -0.25 -1.87 -7.83
N ASP A 47 0.89 -2.47 -8.20
CA ASP A 47 0.93 -3.68 -9.01
C ASP A 47 0.24 -4.86 -8.31
N GLY A 48 0.46 -5.02 -7.00
CA GLY A 48 -0.19 -6.03 -6.17
C GLY A 48 -1.71 -5.84 -6.12
N ALA A 49 -2.17 -4.62 -5.86
CA ALA A 49 -3.59 -4.28 -5.75
C ALA A 49 -4.33 -4.49 -7.09
N GLY A 50 -3.76 -4.00 -8.20
CA GLY A 50 -4.34 -4.19 -9.52
C GLY A 50 -4.35 -5.66 -9.94
N ARG A 51 -3.31 -6.44 -9.61
CA ARG A 51 -3.27 -7.89 -9.88
C ARG A 51 -4.32 -8.64 -9.07
N ALA A 52 -4.40 -8.37 -7.77
CA ALA A 52 -5.40 -8.98 -6.90
C ALA A 52 -6.82 -8.60 -7.32
N ALA A 53 -7.06 -7.37 -7.78
CA ALA A 53 -8.39 -6.93 -8.18
C ALA A 53 -8.88 -7.68 -9.43
N ARG A 54 -7.97 -7.94 -10.38
CA ARG A 54 -8.27 -8.76 -11.58
C ARG A 54 -8.53 -10.23 -11.25
N ALA A 55 -7.88 -10.76 -10.21
CA ALA A 55 -7.96 -12.19 -9.87
C ALA A 55 -9.08 -12.53 -8.87
N ALA A 56 -9.18 -11.77 -7.78
CA ALA A 56 -10.09 -12.00 -6.66
C ALA A 56 -11.31 -11.06 -6.64
N GLY A 57 -11.33 -10.07 -7.54
CA GLY A 57 -12.37 -9.05 -7.64
C GLY A 57 -12.04 -7.76 -6.88
N GLN A 58 -12.54 -6.64 -7.38
CA GLN A 58 -12.29 -5.31 -6.81
C GLN A 58 -12.80 -5.17 -5.36
N GLU A 59 -14.03 -5.63 -5.08
CA GLU A 59 -14.64 -5.49 -3.75
C GLU A 59 -13.80 -6.17 -2.66
N ALA A 60 -13.28 -7.36 -2.97
CA ALA A 60 -12.39 -8.15 -2.12
C ALA A 60 -11.13 -7.36 -1.74
N VAL A 61 -10.48 -6.79 -2.76
CA VAL A 61 -9.24 -6.02 -2.59
C VAL A 61 -9.47 -4.73 -1.84
N VAL A 62 -10.54 -3.99 -2.16
CA VAL A 62 -10.90 -2.75 -1.46
C VAL A 62 -11.21 -3.02 0.01
N ALA A 63 -11.90 -4.12 0.31
CA ALA A 63 -12.15 -4.53 1.68
C ALA A 63 -10.83 -4.80 2.43
N GLU A 64 -9.88 -5.50 1.80
CA GLU A 64 -8.58 -5.77 2.40
C GLU A 64 -7.76 -4.48 2.63
N ILE A 65 -7.65 -3.59 1.64
CA ILE A 65 -6.96 -2.30 1.76
C ILE A 65 -7.54 -1.47 2.91
N ARG A 66 -8.87 -1.43 3.05
CA ARG A 66 -9.53 -0.71 4.15
C ARG A 66 -9.19 -1.26 5.53
N ARG A 67 -8.97 -2.57 5.68
CA ARG A 67 -8.52 -3.14 6.97
C ARG A 67 -7.17 -2.60 7.40
N PHE A 68 -6.32 -2.22 6.46
CA PHE A 68 -5.01 -1.63 6.74
C PHE A 68 -5.07 -0.13 7.07
N ALA A 69 -6.18 0.56 6.74
CA ALA A 69 -6.37 1.96 7.12
C ALA A 69 -6.51 2.14 8.64
N ASP A 70 -6.98 1.12 9.35
CA ASP A 70 -7.09 1.11 10.81
C ASP A 70 -5.77 0.74 11.52
N VAL A 71 -4.72 0.38 10.77
CA VAL A 71 -3.44 -0.03 11.34
C VAL A 71 -2.59 1.19 11.68
N GLU A 72 -2.20 1.29 12.96
CA GLU A 72 -1.34 2.36 13.44
C GLU A 72 0.08 2.25 12.84
N VAL A 73 0.59 3.38 12.34
CA VAL A 73 1.95 3.52 11.82
C VAL A 73 2.71 4.48 12.72
N VAL A 74 3.52 3.91 13.62
CA VAL A 74 4.35 4.64 14.58
C VAL A 74 5.81 4.55 14.15
N THR A 75 6.48 5.69 14.04
CA THR A 75 7.91 5.77 13.76
C THR A 75 8.66 6.40 14.93
N SER A 76 9.95 6.08 15.07
CA SER A 76 10.82 6.67 16.10
C SER A 76 11.30 8.08 15.75
N ASP A 77 11.19 8.48 14.47
CA ASP A 77 11.56 9.83 14.01
C ASP A 77 10.30 10.70 13.87
N PRO A 78 10.08 11.68 14.76
CA PRO A 78 8.89 12.53 14.72
C PRO A 78 8.89 13.51 13.53
N SER A 79 10.02 13.71 12.85
CA SER A 79 10.09 14.56 11.66
C SER A 79 9.62 13.85 10.39
N TRP A 80 9.52 12.52 10.43
CA TRP A 80 9.04 11.71 9.32
C TRP A 80 7.51 11.52 9.38
N PRO A 81 6.73 12.04 8.41
CA PRO A 81 5.27 11.88 8.38
C PRO A 81 4.83 10.47 7.93
N ALA A 82 5.26 9.43 8.66
CA ALA A 82 4.98 8.02 8.33
C ALA A 82 3.49 7.72 8.13
N ALA A 83 2.63 8.26 9.01
CA ALA A 83 1.18 8.05 8.93
C ALA A 83 0.56 8.69 7.67
N GLY A 84 1.05 9.86 7.25
CA GLY A 84 0.59 10.52 6.02
C GLY A 84 1.00 9.74 4.78
N VAL A 85 2.28 9.33 4.71
CA VAL A 85 2.80 8.52 3.61
C VAL A 85 2.08 7.18 3.51
N TRP A 86 1.76 6.55 4.64
CA TRP A 86 0.98 5.32 4.67
C TRP A 86 -0.45 5.52 4.13
N ALA A 87 -1.12 6.60 4.53
CA ALA A 87 -2.45 6.93 4.03
C ALA A 87 -2.46 7.17 2.51
N ASP A 88 -1.48 7.92 1.99
CA ASP A 88 -1.34 8.20 0.56
C ASP A 88 -1.10 6.91 -0.24
N LEU A 89 -0.28 6.00 0.28
CA LEU A 89 -0.02 4.70 -0.33
C LEU A 89 -1.30 3.85 -0.38
N LEU A 90 -2.07 3.79 0.71
CA LEU A 90 -3.33 3.04 0.74
C LEU A 90 -4.38 3.62 -0.21
N GLU A 91 -4.47 4.95 -0.32
CA GLU A 91 -5.36 5.62 -1.26
C GLU A 91 -4.97 5.30 -2.71
N ALA A 92 -3.69 5.37 -3.04
CA ALA A 92 -3.21 5.01 -4.37
C ALA A 92 -3.47 3.52 -4.69
N ALA A 93 -3.26 2.62 -3.73
CA ALA A 93 -3.60 1.20 -3.85
C ALA A 93 -5.09 0.99 -4.13
N HIS A 94 -5.94 1.74 -3.43
CA HIS A 94 -7.38 1.71 -3.63
C HIS A 94 -7.75 2.18 -5.05
N GLN A 95 -7.14 3.24 -5.56
CA GLN A 95 -7.35 3.75 -6.93
C GLN A 95 -6.91 2.72 -7.98
N ALA A 96 -5.75 2.09 -7.80
CA ALA A 96 -5.27 1.02 -8.68
C ALA A 96 -6.20 -0.20 -8.68
N ALA A 97 -6.71 -0.61 -7.51
CA ALA A 97 -7.69 -1.69 -7.42
C ALA A 97 -9.02 -1.35 -8.13
N CYS A 98 -9.42 -0.08 -8.13
CA CYS A 98 -10.61 0.41 -8.82
C CYS A 98 -10.39 0.60 -10.33
N GLY A 99 -9.17 0.40 -10.84
CA GLY A 99 -8.83 0.66 -12.24
C GLY A 99 -8.89 2.15 -12.62
N THR A 100 -8.85 3.04 -11.62
CA THR A 100 -8.80 4.49 -11.82
C THR A 100 -7.34 4.92 -11.95
N ASP A 101 -6.68 4.38 -12.98
CA ASP A 101 -5.35 4.81 -13.38
C ASP A 101 -5.57 6.04 -14.28
N GLU A 102 -5.78 7.23 -13.69
CA GLU A 102 -5.84 8.44 -14.48
C GLU A 102 -4.40 8.79 -14.89
N PRO A 103 -4.05 8.72 -16.20
CA PRO A 103 -2.71 9.06 -16.62
C PRO A 103 -2.60 10.57 -16.49
N VAL A 104 -1.87 11.03 -15.48
CA VAL A 104 -1.43 12.42 -15.39
C VAL A 104 -0.59 12.70 -16.63
N ARG A 105 -1.17 13.45 -17.58
CA ARG A 105 -0.54 13.93 -18.80
C ARG A 105 0.26 15.19 -18.54
#